data_AF-A0A1Q2TWK4-F1
#
_entry.id   AF-A0A1Q2TWK4-F1
#
_cell.length_a   1.000
_cell.length_b   1.000
_cell.length_c   1.000
_cell.angle_alpha   90.00
_cell.angle_beta   90.00
_cell.angle_gamma   90.00
#
_symmetry.space_group_name_H-M   'P 1'
#
loop_
_entity.id
_entity.type
_entity.pdbx_description
1 polymer ?
#
loop_
_entity_poly.entity_id
_entity_poly.type
_entity_poly.pdbx_seq_one_letter_code
_entity_poly.pdbx_strand_id
1 'polypeptide(L)'
;MQFLRSPLSRLAIATLLFGSGLTLMPQAADARKTCGSFTFNWGGTIPQGDILKCAVEYDSGARRRDRYYLEIRKSKVTDRFQTFELSFPDDFDGQINDTQVRVRINGREVALNQDATAWDPQSLPGENASAQGQALLESFATSTSQTSARDGELTFVDGQLVFVDAATLAEQQATQTNPNATSMAENNPPAADESEERDSGPRSRSLVVTLAEPVNLESEIEIILDDVRNPSRGGMYVVTAFARSQGAPLPSRLGSWIIDVGF
;
A
#
# COMPACT_ATOMS: atom_id res chain seq x y z
N MET A 1 89.10 -26.56 10.35
CA MET A 1 88.54 -26.92 11.68
C MET A 1 88.23 -25.63 12.42
N GLN A 2 86.95 -25.34 12.67
CA GLN A 2 86.44 -24.60 13.84
C GLN A 2 84.93 -24.40 13.64
N PHE A 3 84.16 -25.29 14.27
CA PHE A 3 82.71 -25.20 14.38
C PHE A 3 82.36 -24.11 15.40
N LEU A 4 81.58 -23.12 14.95
CA LEU A 4 80.92 -22.14 15.82
C LEU A 4 79.86 -22.86 16.67
N ARG A 5 80.00 -22.71 17.99
CA ARG A 5 79.02 -23.14 18.99
C ARG A 5 77.81 -22.20 18.92
N SER A 6 76.62 -22.73 18.62
CA SER A 6 75.36 -22.00 18.71
C SER A 6 74.79 -22.07 20.15
N PRO A 7 74.31 -20.95 20.72
CA PRO A 7 73.55 -20.94 21.96
C PRO A 7 72.05 -20.94 21.63
N LEU A 8 71.55 -22.04 21.08
CA LEU A 8 70.12 -22.26 20.82
C LEU A 8 69.62 -23.43 21.66
N SER A 9 69.68 -23.29 22.98
CA SER A 9 68.99 -24.18 23.90
C SER A 9 68.88 -23.48 25.24
N ARG A 10 67.77 -22.78 25.46
CA ARG A 10 67.16 -22.38 26.74
C ARG A 10 66.14 -21.29 26.46
N LEU A 11 64.91 -21.70 26.14
CA LEU A 11 63.66 -21.06 26.58
C LEU A 11 62.51 -21.89 26.03
N ALA A 12 62.28 -23.01 26.71
CA ALA A 12 60.96 -23.62 26.74
C ALA A 12 60.10 -22.82 27.73
N ILE A 13 58.79 -22.80 27.46
CA ILE A 13 57.69 -22.36 28.33
C ILE A 13 57.41 -20.84 28.28
N ALA A 14 56.64 -20.45 27.26
CA ALA A 14 55.78 -19.27 27.32
C ALA A 14 54.40 -19.67 26.77
N THR A 15 53.59 -20.22 27.67
CA THR A 15 52.12 -20.13 27.75
C THR A 15 51.32 -19.94 26.46
N LEU A 16 50.67 -21.03 26.04
CA LEU A 16 49.45 -21.10 25.25
C LEU A 16 48.28 -20.37 25.96
N LEU A 17 48.00 -19.11 25.61
CA LEU A 17 46.75 -18.41 25.99
C LEU A 17 46.31 -17.40 24.90
N PHE A 18 46.23 -17.82 23.64
CA PHE A 18 45.62 -17.03 22.55
C PHE A 18 44.81 -17.91 21.60
N GLY A 19 43.91 -18.71 22.16
CA GLY A 19 42.98 -19.51 21.37
C GLY A 19 41.67 -19.63 22.10
N SER A 20 40.72 -18.74 21.78
CA SER A 20 39.25 -18.88 21.90
C SER A 20 38.61 -17.50 22.12
N GLY A 21 38.71 -16.63 21.12
CA GLY A 21 37.85 -15.45 20.99
C GLY A 21 36.71 -15.75 20.01
N LEU A 22 35.97 -16.84 20.22
CA LEU A 22 34.64 -16.97 19.61
C LEU A 22 33.79 -15.91 20.31
N THR A 23 33.68 -14.73 19.71
CA THR A 23 32.63 -13.78 20.05
C THR A 23 31.30 -14.49 19.76
N LEU A 24 30.76 -15.17 20.77
CA LEU A 24 29.34 -15.41 20.87
C LEU A 24 28.70 -14.04 20.92
N MET A 25 28.45 -13.45 19.74
CA MET A 25 27.51 -12.36 19.66
C MET A 25 26.20 -12.94 20.19
N PRO A 26 25.64 -12.38 21.28
CA PRO A 26 24.32 -12.79 21.71
C PRO A 26 23.41 -12.52 20.52
N GLN A 27 22.84 -13.57 19.95
CA GLN A 27 21.66 -13.43 19.12
C GLN A 27 20.63 -12.81 20.07
N ALA A 28 20.40 -11.51 19.94
CA ALA A 28 19.34 -10.86 20.68
C ALA A 28 18.06 -11.61 20.31
N ALA A 29 17.59 -12.45 21.24
CA ALA A 29 16.31 -13.09 21.11
C ALA A 29 15.29 -11.97 21.36
N ASP A 30 14.90 -11.27 20.30
CA ASP A 30 13.81 -10.32 20.35
C ASP A 30 12.58 -11.08 20.84
N ALA A 31 12.06 -10.70 22.01
CA ALA A 31 10.82 -11.24 22.53
C ALA A 31 9.66 -10.65 21.72
N ARG A 32 9.40 -11.24 20.55
CA ARG A 32 8.31 -10.82 19.67
C ARG A 32 7.00 -11.44 20.15
N LYS A 33 6.00 -10.63 20.46
CA LYS A 33 4.64 -11.09 20.72
C LYS A 33 3.93 -11.27 19.39
N THR A 34 3.51 -12.49 19.05
CA THR A 34 2.70 -12.74 17.86
C THR A 34 1.41 -11.93 17.93
N CYS A 35 1.05 -11.23 16.86
CA CYS A 35 -0.21 -10.53 16.81
C CYS A 35 -1.37 -11.53 16.87
N GLY A 36 -2.47 -11.15 17.53
CA GLY A 36 -3.70 -11.92 17.46
C GLY A 36 -3.55 -13.36 17.97
N SER A 37 -2.73 -13.58 19.00
CA SER A 37 -2.51 -14.88 19.65
C SER A 37 -3.78 -15.61 20.09
N PHE A 38 -4.94 -14.95 20.06
CA PHE A 38 -6.27 -15.51 20.31
C PHE A 38 -7.29 -15.09 19.25
N THR A 39 -6.90 -14.92 17.97
CA THR A 39 -7.84 -14.47 16.92
C THR A 39 -9.01 -15.46 16.76
N PHE A 40 -10.08 -15.19 17.49
CA PHE A 40 -11.40 -15.71 17.19
C PHE A 40 -11.94 -14.81 16.07
N ASN A 41 -12.04 -15.35 14.85
CA ASN A 41 -12.71 -14.71 13.72
C ASN A 41 -14.23 -14.65 14.00
N TRP A 42 -14.64 -13.82 14.97
CA TRP A 42 -16.03 -13.56 15.32
C TRP A 42 -16.72 -12.92 14.10
N GLY A 43 -17.36 -13.75 13.28
CA GLY A 43 -18.13 -13.30 12.12
C GLY A 43 -17.60 -13.71 10.74
N GLY A 44 -16.45 -14.39 10.63
CA GLY A 44 -15.99 -14.94 9.35
C GLY A 44 -15.42 -13.93 8.35
N THR A 45 -15.11 -12.70 8.78
CA THR A 45 -14.74 -11.56 7.91
C THR A 45 -13.50 -11.82 7.04
N ILE A 46 -12.56 -12.65 7.48
CA ILE A 46 -11.34 -13.00 6.73
C ILE A 46 -11.22 -14.52 6.59
N PRO A 47 -11.04 -15.07 5.37
CA PRO A 47 -10.74 -16.49 5.18
C PRO A 47 -9.46 -16.88 5.92
N GLN A 48 -9.41 -18.04 6.57
CA GLN A 48 -8.22 -18.46 7.35
C GLN A 48 -6.94 -18.49 6.51
N GLY A 49 -7.03 -18.86 5.23
CA GLY A 49 -5.89 -18.86 4.29
C GLY A 49 -5.34 -17.47 3.94
N ASP A 50 -6.08 -16.42 4.27
CA ASP A 50 -5.70 -15.02 4.03
C ASP A 50 -5.18 -14.31 5.26
N ILE A 51 -5.28 -14.93 6.45
CA ILE A 51 -4.68 -14.37 7.66
C ILE A 51 -3.17 -14.53 7.55
N LEU A 52 -2.47 -13.40 7.50
CA LEU A 52 -1.03 -13.28 7.45
C LEU A 52 -0.46 -13.24 8.88
N LYS A 53 0.81 -13.63 9.04
CA LYS A 53 1.46 -13.61 10.36
C LYS A 53 2.00 -12.22 10.65
N CYS A 54 1.89 -11.78 11.88
CA CYS A 54 2.66 -10.64 12.36
C CYS A 54 3.11 -10.80 13.80
N ALA A 55 4.03 -9.94 14.21
CA ALA A 55 4.45 -9.80 15.60
C ALA A 55 4.73 -8.34 15.97
N VAL A 56 4.68 -8.05 17.27
CA VAL A 56 4.96 -6.74 17.88
C VAL A 56 6.07 -6.90 18.91
N GLU A 57 7.04 -5.97 18.94
CA GLU A 57 8.19 -6.08 19.85
C GLU A 57 7.89 -5.67 21.30
N TYR A 58 7.30 -4.50 21.52
CA TYR A 58 7.13 -3.96 22.88
C TYR A 58 5.70 -4.14 23.42
N ASP A 59 4.71 -4.28 22.53
CA ASP A 59 3.29 -4.40 22.89
C ASP A 59 2.88 -3.29 23.87
N SER A 60 3.33 -2.08 23.56
CA SER A 60 3.36 -0.97 24.52
C SER A 60 1.99 -0.33 24.77
N GLY A 61 0.98 -0.70 23.97
CA GLY A 61 -0.41 -0.26 24.10
C GLY A 61 -0.71 1.05 23.38
N ALA A 62 -1.92 1.55 23.55
CA ALA A 62 -2.43 2.74 22.87
C ALA A 62 -1.56 3.99 23.13
N ARG A 63 -1.43 4.86 22.11
CA ARG A 63 -0.61 6.10 22.12
C ARG A 63 0.89 5.90 22.36
N ARG A 64 1.36 4.66 22.52
CA ARG A 64 2.79 4.36 22.68
C ARG A 64 3.41 4.07 21.33
N ARG A 65 4.70 3.71 21.34
CA ARG A 65 5.45 3.42 20.13
C ARG A 65 5.86 1.96 20.12
N ASP A 66 5.63 1.33 18.99
CA ASP A 66 5.94 -0.08 18.77
C ASP A 66 6.70 -0.30 17.49
N ARG A 67 7.22 -1.53 17.38
CA ARG A 67 7.76 -2.07 16.14
C ARG A 67 6.90 -3.22 15.68
N TYR A 68 6.43 -3.16 14.43
CA TYR A 68 5.61 -4.21 13.83
C TYR A 68 6.41 -5.00 12.82
N TYR A 69 6.28 -6.33 12.87
CA TYR A 69 6.83 -7.29 11.93
C TYR A 69 5.69 -7.93 11.16
N LEU A 70 5.53 -7.58 9.89
CA LEU A 70 4.41 -8.00 9.05
C LEU A 70 4.90 -9.02 8.00
N GLU A 71 4.60 -10.30 8.20
CA GLU A 71 5.07 -11.40 7.33
C GLU A 71 4.05 -11.73 6.23
N ILE A 72 4.52 -11.77 4.99
CA ILE A 72 3.80 -12.29 3.82
C ILE A 72 4.42 -13.65 3.48
N ARG A 73 3.57 -14.68 3.50
CA ARG A 73 3.99 -16.06 3.22
C ARG A 73 4.40 -16.22 1.75
N LYS A 74 5.40 -17.08 1.51
CA LYS A 74 5.88 -17.49 0.17
C LYS A 74 4.75 -17.83 -0.81
N SER A 75 3.73 -18.57 -0.34
CA SER A 75 2.58 -18.97 -1.16
C SER A 75 1.68 -17.83 -1.64
N LYS A 76 1.83 -16.62 -1.08
CA LYS A 76 1.12 -15.42 -1.52
C LYS A 76 1.91 -14.60 -2.56
N VAL A 77 3.21 -14.87 -2.71
CA VAL A 77 4.09 -14.16 -3.66
C VAL A 77 4.13 -14.93 -4.99
N THR A 78 3.04 -14.82 -5.74
CA THR A 78 2.84 -15.54 -7.02
C THR A 78 3.32 -14.78 -8.25
N ASP A 79 3.75 -13.53 -8.10
CA ASP A 79 4.24 -12.67 -9.17
C ASP A 79 5.46 -11.85 -8.70
N ARG A 80 6.15 -11.20 -9.62
CA ARG A 80 7.29 -10.31 -9.38
C ARG A 80 6.81 -8.94 -8.93
N PHE A 81 6.24 -8.89 -7.72
CA PHE A 81 5.78 -7.65 -7.10
C PHE A 81 6.93 -6.69 -6.81
N GLN A 82 6.69 -5.40 -7.02
CA GLN A 82 7.65 -4.35 -6.68
C GLN A 82 7.09 -3.39 -5.62
N THR A 83 5.78 -3.13 -5.68
CA THR A 83 5.10 -2.22 -4.76
C THR A 83 4.13 -3.00 -3.90
N PHE A 84 4.19 -2.77 -2.59
CA PHE A 84 3.24 -3.27 -1.60
C PHE A 84 2.44 -2.10 -1.07
N GLU A 85 1.14 -2.32 -0.87
CA GLU A 85 0.22 -1.34 -0.31
C GLU A 85 -0.46 -1.97 0.90
N LEU A 86 -0.33 -1.32 2.05
CA LEU A 86 -0.93 -1.76 3.30
C LEU A 86 -2.06 -0.79 3.62
N SER A 87 -3.28 -1.29 3.56
CA SER A 87 -4.49 -0.54 3.87
C SER A 87 -4.87 -0.75 5.34
N PHE A 88 -4.95 0.34 6.09
CA PHE A 88 -5.36 0.41 7.48
C PHE A 88 -6.83 0.85 7.57
N PRO A 89 -7.55 0.41 8.61
CA PRO A 89 -8.95 0.80 8.77
C PRO A 89 -9.07 2.28 9.14
N ASP A 90 -10.22 2.88 8.84
CA ASP A 90 -10.45 4.33 9.00
C ASP A 90 -10.34 4.80 10.46
N ASP A 91 -10.56 3.90 11.43
CA ASP A 91 -10.43 4.18 12.86
C ASP A 91 -8.99 4.04 13.40
N PHE A 92 -8.03 3.66 12.55
CA PHE A 92 -6.61 3.66 12.88
C PHE A 92 -6.02 5.07 12.77
N ASP A 93 -5.96 5.78 13.90
CA ASP A 93 -5.38 7.12 14.01
C ASP A 93 -3.88 7.12 14.38
N GLY A 94 -3.21 5.97 14.26
CA GLY A 94 -1.77 5.83 14.47
C GLY A 94 -0.93 6.55 13.41
N GLN A 95 0.39 6.57 13.58
CA GLN A 95 1.31 7.19 12.62
C GLN A 95 2.49 6.27 12.34
N ILE A 96 2.83 6.12 11.06
CA ILE A 96 3.97 5.32 10.61
C ILE A 96 5.09 6.27 10.19
N ASN A 97 6.31 5.96 10.64
CA ASN A 97 7.51 6.65 10.18
C ASN A 97 8.02 5.94 8.92
N ASP A 98 7.69 6.46 7.74
CA ASP A 98 8.06 5.90 6.44
C ASP A 98 9.59 5.82 6.22
N THR A 99 10.36 6.74 6.81
CA THR A 99 11.84 6.69 6.78
C THR A 99 12.45 5.55 7.59
N GLN A 100 11.65 4.91 8.45
CA GLN A 100 12.06 3.80 9.31
C GLN A 100 11.42 2.48 8.87
N VAL A 101 10.85 2.43 7.66
CA VAL A 101 10.35 1.18 7.07
C VAL A 101 11.51 0.38 6.50
N ARG A 102 11.55 -0.91 6.83
CA ARG A 102 12.52 -1.87 6.29
C ARG A 102 11.79 -3.07 5.71
N VAL A 103 12.39 -3.71 4.71
CA VAL A 103 11.86 -4.96 4.15
C VAL A 103 12.95 -6.00 4.14
N ARG A 104 12.61 -7.21 4.58
CA ARG A 104 13.44 -8.40 4.41
C ARG A 104 12.79 -9.37 3.46
N ILE A 105 13.59 -9.93 2.55
CA ILE A 105 13.20 -11.00 1.65
C ILE A 105 14.02 -12.23 1.99
N ASN A 106 13.35 -13.32 2.36
CA ASN A 106 13.97 -14.56 2.83
C ASN A 106 15.00 -14.29 3.96
N GLY A 107 14.65 -13.38 4.88
CA GLY A 107 15.49 -12.99 6.02
C GLY A 107 16.62 -12.00 5.72
N ARG A 108 16.80 -11.56 4.46
CA ARG A 108 17.80 -10.56 4.08
C ARG A 108 17.16 -9.22 3.81
N GLU A 109 17.69 -8.15 4.41
CA GLU A 109 17.23 -6.79 4.14
C GLU A 109 17.49 -6.38 2.69
N VAL A 110 16.53 -5.72 2.07
CA VAL A 110 16.59 -5.27 0.67
C VAL A 110 16.41 -3.76 0.57
N ALA A 111 16.97 -3.16 -0.48
CA ALA A 111 16.87 -1.74 -0.72
C ALA A 111 15.45 -1.33 -1.15
N LEU A 112 14.98 -0.20 -0.61
CA LEU A 112 13.71 0.42 -0.96
C LEU A 112 13.94 1.62 -1.88
N ASN A 113 12.97 1.88 -2.74
CA ASN A 113 12.82 3.20 -3.35
C ASN A 113 12.13 4.11 -2.32
N GLN A 114 12.93 4.95 -1.63
CA GLN A 114 12.41 5.81 -0.57
C GLN A 114 11.49 6.91 -1.11
N ASP A 115 11.71 7.42 -2.32
CA ASP A 115 10.87 8.47 -2.91
C ASP A 115 9.45 7.97 -3.22
N ALA A 116 9.30 6.66 -3.43
CA ALA A 116 8.01 6.00 -3.68
C ALA A 116 7.42 5.30 -2.45
N THR A 117 8.16 5.25 -1.33
CA THR A 117 7.70 4.67 -0.07
C THR A 117 7.16 5.78 0.82
N ALA A 118 5.87 5.75 1.13
CA ALA A 118 5.21 6.86 1.81
C ALA A 118 4.04 6.39 2.68
N TRP A 119 3.88 7.05 3.83
CA TRP A 119 2.70 6.97 4.67
C TRP A 119 1.67 8.01 4.23
N ASP A 120 0.43 7.57 3.96
CA ASP A 120 -0.67 8.36 3.42
C ASP A 120 -0.28 9.22 2.19
N PRO A 121 0.20 8.60 1.11
CA PRO A 121 0.50 9.34 -0.11
C PRO A 121 -0.75 10.01 -0.67
N GLN A 122 -0.59 11.18 -1.28
CA GLN A 122 -1.69 11.93 -1.91
C GLN A 122 -2.37 11.16 -3.05
N SER A 123 -1.64 10.24 -3.69
CA SER A 123 -2.12 9.38 -4.77
C SER A 123 -1.44 8.02 -4.69
N LEU A 124 -2.18 6.92 -4.88
CA LEU A 124 -1.58 5.59 -4.90
C LEU A 124 -0.77 5.37 -6.20
N PRO A 125 0.31 4.56 -6.17
CA PRO A 125 1.08 4.25 -7.37
C PRO A 125 0.22 3.60 -8.46
N GLY A 126 0.10 4.27 -9.61
CA GLY A 126 -0.70 3.82 -10.75
C GLY A 126 -2.03 4.56 -10.94
N GLU A 127 -2.50 5.31 -9.94
CA GLU A 127 -3.73 6.12 -10.05
C GLU A 127 -3.53 7.33 -10.98
N ASN A 128 -2.33 7.90 -11.00
CA ASN A 128 -2.01 9.01 -11.91
C ASN A 128 -2.01 8.59 -13.40
N ALA A 129 -1.89 7.29 -13.70
CA ALA A 129 -1.90 6.79 -15.08
C ALA A 129 -3.32 6.80 -15.69
N SER A 130 -4.37 6.60 -14.88
CA SER A 130 -5.77 6.72 -15.34
C SER A 130 -6.18 8.20 -15.48
N ALA A 131 -5.70 9.09 -14.61
CA ALA A 131 -5.91 10.53 -14.74
C ALA A 131 -5.28 11.10 -16.02
N GLN A 132 -4.07 10.65 -16.38
CA GLN A 132 -3.42 11.02 -17.64
C GLN A 132 -4.16 10.45 -18.86
N GLY A 133 -4.71 9.24 -18.75
CA GLY A 133 -5.56 8.63 -19.78
C GLY A 133 -6.86 9.43 -20.03
N GLN A 134 -7.50 9.92 -18.97
CA GLN A 134 -8.68 10.80 -19.07
C GLN A 134 -8.33 12.17 -19.67
N ALA A 135 -7.24 12.80 -19.25
CA ALA A 135 -6.78 14.06 -19.83
C ALA A 135 -6.42 13.93 -21.32
N LEU A 136 -5.83 12.81 -21.73
CA LEU A 136 -5.60 12.49 -23.14
C LEU A 136 -6.93 12.34 -23.90
N LEU A 137 -7.89 11.58 -23.36
CA LEU A 137 -9.22 11.41 -23.97
C LEU A 137 -9.98 12.75 -24.11
N GLU A 138 -9.89 13.64 -23.12
CA GLU A 138 -10.47 14.99 -23.17
C GLU A 138 -9.77 15.87 -24.24
N SER A 139 -8.45 15.74 -24.38
CA SER A 139 -7.72 16.44 -25.45
C SER A 139 -8.12 15.96 -26.86
N PHE A 140 -8.42 14.67 -27.03
CA PHE A 140 -8.96 14.12 -28.28
C PHE A 140 -10.40 14.57 -28.54
N ALA A 141 -11.26 14.58 -27.51
CA ALA A 141 -12.63 15.09 -27.61
C ALA A 141 -12.66 16.57 -28.03
N THR A 142 -11.72 17.37 -27.51
CA THR A 142 -11.60 18.80 -27.86
C THR A 142 -11.03 19.00 -29.28
N SER A 143 -10.21 18.07 -29.78
CA SER A 143 -9.64 18.13 -31.14
C SER A 143 -10.60 17.72 -32.26
N THR A 144 -11.74 17.09 -31.92
CA THR A 144 -12.73 16.64 -32.91
C THR A 144 -13.68 17.78 -33.34
N SER A 145 -13.66 18.93 -32.64
CA SER A 145 -14.48 20.09 -32.99
C SER A 145 -13.92 20.96 -34.13
N GLN A 146 -12.75 20.64 -34.70
CA GLN A 146 -12.11 21.48 -35.72
C GLN A 146 -11.98 20.85 -37.11
N THR A 147 -12.58 19.68 -37.36
CA THR A 147 -12.71 19.18 -38.74
C THR A 147 -14.09 18.59 -39.00
N SER A 148 -15.07 19.43 -39.31
CA SER A 148 -16.02 19.12 -40.39
C SER A 148 -16.80 20.37 -40.80
N ALA A 149 -16.35 21.03 -41.86
CA ALA A 149 -17.14 22.01 -42.61
C ALA A 149 -18.18 21.30 -43.51
N ARG A 150 -18.95 20.37 -42.94
CA ARG A 150 -20.13 19.73 -43.56
C ARG A 150 -21.12 19.42 -42.45
N ASP A 151 -22.23 20.16 -42.44
CA ASP A 151 -23.34 20.04 -41.50
C ASP A 151 -23.97 18.65 -41.57
N GLY A 152 -23.61 17.78 -40.62
CA GLY A 152 -24.23 16.49 -40.37
C GLY A 152 -23.56 15.76 -39.21
N GLU A 153 -24.34 14.92 -38.52
CA GLU A 153 -23.95 14.21 -37.31
C GLU A 153 -23.84 12.71 -37.60
N LEU A 154 -22.77 12.08 -37.13
CA LEU A 154 -22.61 10.63 -37.19
C LEU A 154 -23.46 10.01 -36.08
N THR A 155 -24.52 9.29 -36.44
CA THR A 155 -25.38 8.58 -35.50
C THR A 155 -25.21 7.08 -35.67
N PHE A 156 -25.36 6.34 -34.57
CA PHE A 156 -25.39 4.88 -34.61
C PHE A 156 -26.84 4.42 -34.76
N VAL A 157 -27.16 3.85 -35.92
CA VAL A 157 -28.46 3.25 -36.21
C VAL A 157 -28.23 1.77 -36.54
N ASP A 158 -28.90 0.88 -35.81
CA ASP A 158 -28.81 -0.58 -35.97
C ASP A 158 -27.37 -1.15 -35.96
N GLY A 159 -26.52 -0.60 -35.09
CA GLY A 159 -25.14 -1.07 -34.91
C GLY A 159 -24.16 -0.60 -36.01
N GLN A 160 -24.58 0.29 -36.89
CA GLN A 160 -23.75 0.88 -37.95
C GLN A 160 -23.68 2.41 -37.80
N LEU A 161 -22.48 2.97 -38.01
CA LEU A 161 -22.27 4.42 -38.07
C LEU A 161 -22.80 4.98 -39.38
N VAL A 162 -23.78 5.87 -39.31
CA VAL A 162 -24.42 6.52 -40.46
C VAL A 162 -24.34 8.03 -40.29
N PHE A 163 -23.96 8.75 -41.35
CA PHE A 163 -23.94 10.21 -41.37
C PHE A 163 -25.34 10.74 -41.68
N VAL A 164 -25.94 11.49 -40.77
CA VAL A 164 -27.30 12.04 -40.88
C VAL A 164 -27.20 13.56 -41.01
N ASP A 165 -27.88 14.13 -42.01
CA ASP A 165 -27.87 15.58 -42.23
C ASP A 165 -28.79 16.33 -41.24
N ALA A 166 -28.55 17.63 -41.08
CA ALA A 166 -29.30 18.45 -40.13
C ALA A 166 -30.81 18.56 -40.46
N ALA A 167 -31.21 18.26 -41.70
CA ALA A 167 -32.63 18.32 -42.11
C ALA A 167 -33.41 17.11 -41.57
N THR A 168 -32.79 15.94 -41.48
CA THR A 168 -33.41 14.72 -40.95
C THR A 168 -33.46 14.69 -39.41
N LEU A 169 -32.59 15.43 -38.72
CA LEU A 169 -32.58 15.54 -37.26
C LEU A 169 -33.74 16.39 -36.70
N ALA A 170 -34.22 17.37 -37.48
CA ALA A 170 -35.30 18.26 -37.07
C ALA A 170 -36.69 17.58 -37.10
N GLU A 171 -36.91 16.61 -37.99
CA GLU A 171 -38.18 15.88 -38.07
C GLU A 171 -38.38 14.90 -36.90
N GLN A 172 -37.31 14.38 -36.30
CA GLN A 172 -37.40 13.46 -35.15
C GLN A 172 -37.72 14.17 -33.83
N GLN A 173 -37.37 15.46 -33.70
CA GLN A 173 -37.59 16.24 -32.49
C GLN A 173 -38.98 16.90 -32.43
N ALA A 174 -39.73 16.91 -33.53
CA ALA A 174 -41.05 17.53 -33.59
C ALA A 174 -42.21 16.64 -33.07
N THR A 175 -41.95 15.42 -32.58
CA THR A 175 -43.02 14.49 -32.15
C THR A 175 -43.03 14.19 -30.63
N GLN A 176 -42.32 14.96 -29.80
CA GLN A 176 -42.43 14.88 -28.34
C GLN A 176 -42.81 16.22 -27.72
N THR A 177 -44.08 16.60 -27.86
CA THR A 177 -44.71 17.62 -27.01
C THR A 177 -45.76 16.95 -26.14
N ASN A 178 -45.45 16.76 -24.84
CA ASN A 178 -46.44 16.47 -23.81
C ASN A 178 -46.51 17.65 -22.82
N PRO A 179 -47.66 18.33 -22.68
CA PRO A 179 -47.83 19.46 -21.80
C PRO A 179 -48.28 19.01 -20.40
N ASN A 180 -47.43 19.17 -19.40
CA ASN A 180 -47.88 19.36 -18.02
C ASN A 180 -46.75 19.87 -17.14
N ALA A 181 -46.65 21.20 -17.02
CA ALA A 181 -45.90 21.86 -15.96
C ALA A 181 -46.88 22.81 -15.26
N THR A 182 -47.49 22.33 -14.17
CA THR A 182 -48.20 23.16 -13.21
C THR A 182 -47.36 23.25 -11.93
N SER A 183 -47.05 24.50 -11.62
CA SER A 183 -46.51 25.09 -10.39
C SER A 183 -46.75 24.32 -9.08
N MET A 184 -45.78 24.37 -8.18
CA MET A 184 -45.91 25.15 -6.93
C MET A 184 -44.53 25.61 -6.44
N ALA A 185 -44.39 26.93 -6.35
CA ALA A 185 -43.41 27.59 -5.51
C ALA A 185 -43.84 27.43 -4.04
N GLU A 186 -42.88 27.51 -3.11
CA GLU A 186 -42.93 28.32 -1.87
C GLU A 186 -42.07 27.71 -0.75
N ASN A 187 -41.30 28.60 -0.11
CA ASN A 187 -40.55 28.48 1.15
C ASN A 187 -39.03 28.26 1.05
N ASN A 188 -38.35 29.38 0.84
CA ASN A 188 -36.98 29.60 1.28
C ASN A 188 -37.01 30.25 2.69
N PRO A 189 -36.25 29.74 3.67
CA PRO A 189 -35.66 30.63 4.67
C PRO A 189 -34.18 30.28 4.95
N PRO A 190 -33.47 31.19 5.63
CA PRO A 190 -32.39 32.00 5.08
C PRO A 190 -31.02 31.29 5.06
N ALA A 191 -30.12 31.89 4.27
CA ALA A 191 -28.69 31.67 4.33
C ALA A 191 -28.17 31.60 5.77
N ALA A 192 -27.74 30.41 6.18
CA ALA A 192 -27.01 30.18 7.41
C ALA A 192 -25.71 29.47 7.01
N ASP A 193 -24.62 30.20 7.27
CA ASP A 193 -23.23 29.79 7.32
C ASP A 193 -22.69 28.95 6.14
N GLU A 194 -21.69 29.57 5.51
CA GLU A 194 -20.44 28.93 5.10
C GLU A 194 -19.89 28.08 6.28
N SER A 195 -20.55 26.96 6.57
CA SER A 195 -19.98 25.94 7.43
C SER A 195 -18.88 25.30 6.60
N GLU A 196 -17.67 25.81 6.83
CA GLU A 196 -16.40 25.08 6.83
C GLU A 196 -16.58 23.65 6.34
N GLU A 197 -16.02 23.38 5.16
CA GLU A 197 -15.68 22.07 4.64
C GLU A 197 -15.39 21.13 5.81
N ARG A 198 -16.42 20.38 6.23
CA ARG A 198 -16.34 19.50 7.39
C ARG A 198 -15.37 18.43 6.98
N ASP A 199 -14.14 18.56 7.49
CA ASP A 199 -13.10 17.55 7.63
C ASP A 199 -13.66 16.19 7.24
N SER A 200 -13.47 15.85 5.96
CA SER A 200 -13.86 14.56 5.41
C SER A 200 -13.13 13.53 6.26
N GLY A 201 -13.86 12.85 7.14
CA GLY A 201 -13.32 11.82 8.03
C GLY A 201 -12.36 10.90 7.28
N PRO A 202 -11.41 10.29 8.00
CA PRO A 202 -10.15 9.83 7.45
C PRO A 202 -10.36 9.01 6.17
N ARG A 203 -9.72 9.47 5.10
CA ARG A 203 -9.40 8.61 3.95
C ARG A 203 -8.77 7.33 4.52
N SER A 204 -9.17 6.16 4.02
CA SER A 204 -8.55 4.89 4.37
C SER A 204 -7.03 5.06 4.37
N ARG A 205 -6.40 4.87 5.53
CA ARG A 205 -4.97 5.17 5.69
C ARG A 205 -4.15 4.11 4.99
N SER A 206 -3.07 4.50 4.33
CA SER A 206 -2.29 3.56 3.53
C SER A 206 -0.80 3.78 3.66
N LEU A 207 -0.05 2.69 3.77
CA LEU A 207 1.39 2.69 3.61
C LEU A 207 1.72 2.08 2.26
N VAL A 208 2.44 2.83 1.43
CA VAL A 208 3.00 2.32 0.19
C VAL A 208 4.48 2.01 0.43
N VAL A 209 4.92 0.82 0.05
CA VAL A 209 6.32 0.37 0.14
C VAL A 209 6.77 -0.09 -1.23
N THR A 210 7.77 0.57 -1.80
CA THR A 210 8.30 0.21 -3.12
C THR A 210 9.72 -0.28 -3.00
N LEU A 211 9.97 -1.49 -3.49
CA LEU A 211 11.31 -2.07 -3.54
C LEU A 211 12.12 -1.49 -4.69
N ALA A 212 13.44 -1.39 -4.49
CA ALA A 212 14.36 -1.00 -5.57
C ALA A 212 14.32 -2.03 -6.72
N GLU A 213 14.19 -3.32 -6.40
CA GLU A 213 14.08 -4.41 -7.36
C GLU A 213 12.82 -5.25 -7.09
N PRO A 214 12.13 -5.77 -8.13
CA PRO A 214 10.99 -6.66 -7.95
C PRO A 214 11.38 -7.96 -7.23
N VAL A 215 10.48 -8.46 -6.37
CA VAL A 215 10.68 -9.72 -5.65
C VAL A 215 10.72 -10.91 -6.60
N ASN A 216 11.44 -11.95 -6.18
CA ASN A 216 11.34 -13.25 -6.84
C ASN A 216 10.10 -13.99 -6.37
N LEU A 217 9.59 -14.88 -7.22
CA LEU A 217 8.46 -15.76 -6.89
C LEU A 217 8.76 -16.59 -5.64
N GLU A 218 7.71 -16.93 -4.90
CA GLU A 218 7.78 -17.77 -3.70
C GLU A 218 8.74 -17.23 -2.61
N SER A 219 9.01 -15.93 -2.61
CA SER A 219 9.82 -15.30 -1.58
C SER A 219 9.00 -15.03 -0.32
N GLU A 220 9.63 -15.19 0.84
CA GLU A 220 9.06 -14.78 2.12
C GLU A 220 9.43 -13.33 2.37
N ILE A 221 8.44 -12.50 2.70
CA ILE A 221 8.64 -11.06 2.86
C ILE A 221 8.26 -10.69 4.29
N GLU A 222 9.15 -9.98 4.98
CA GLU A 222 8.89 -9.37 6.28
C GLU A 222 8.99 -7.85 6.11
N ILE A 223 7.86 -7.15 6.22
CA ILE A 223 7.82 -5.69 6.26
C ILE A 223 7.93 -5.28 7.72
N ILE A 224 8.93 -4.48 8.05
CA ILE A 224 9.23 -4.04 9.40
C ILE A 224 8.92 -2.56 9.49
N LEU A 225 7.98 -2.23 10.37
CA LEU A 225 7.58 -0.87 10.65
C LEU A 225 8.19 -0.48 12.00
N ASP A 226 9.29 0.26 11.96
CA ASP A 226 9.94 0.75 13.17
C ASP A 226 9.30 2.08 13.61
N ASP A 227 9.33 2.34 14.92
CA ASP A 227 8.88 3.61 15.51
C ASP A 227 7.41 3.97 15.22
N VAL A 228 6.54 2.97 15.04
CA VAL A 228 5.11 3.20 14.79
C VAL A 228 4.46 3.79 16.02
N ARG A 229 3.82 4.95 15.90
CA ARG A 229 2.93 5.48 16.94
C ARG A 229 1.61 4.74 16.86
N ASN A 230 1.30 4.00 17.92
CA ASN A 230 0.06 3.26 18.06
C ASN A 230 -1.16 4.19 18.08
N PRO A 231 -2.32 3.70 17.63
CA PRO A 231 -3.56 4.46 17.66
C PRO A 231 -3.92 4.87 19.09
N SER A 232 -4.78 5.89 19.19
CA SER A 232 -5.20 6.47 20.46
C SER A 232 -6.15 5.57 21.24
N ARG A 233 -6.76 4.59 20.57
CA ARG A 233 -7.61 3.57 21.17
C ARG A 233 -6.90 2.22 21.06
N GLY A 234 -6.97 1.41 22.12
CA GLY A 234 -6.60 0.00 22.04
C GLY A 234 -7.68 -0.79 21.32
N GLY A 235 -7.32 -1.95 20.79
CA GLY A 235 -8.23 -2.84 20.07
C GLY A 235 -7.55 -3.64 18.97
N MET A 236 -8.38 -4.33 18.19
CA MET A 236 -7.95 -5.13 17.06
C MET A 236 -8.10 -4.33 15.76
N TYR A 237 -7.03 -4.24 14.98
CA TYR A 237 -6.97 -3.53 13.71
C TYR A 237 -6.66 -4.50 12.57
N VAL A 238 -7.51 -4.53 11.55
CA VAL A 238 -7.31 -5.37 10.36
C VAL A 238 -6.56 -4.57 9.30
N VAL A 239 -5.32 -4.94 9.04
CA VAL A 239 -4.48 -4.31 8.00
C VAL A 239 -4.43 -5.23 6.79
N THR A 240 -4.85 -4.75 5.63
CA THR A 240 -4.89 -5.56 4.40
C THR A 240 -3.70 -5.26 3.51
N ALA A 241 -3.06 -6.32 3.02
CA ALA A 241 -1.91 -6.25 2.13
C ALA A 241 -2.32 -6.45 0.68
N PHE A 242 -1.85 -5.55 -0.17
CA PHE A 242 -1.92 -5.62 -1.62
C PHE A 242 -0.53 -5.51 -2.22
N ALA A 243 -0.36 -5.99 -3.45
CA ALA A 243 0.88 -5.81 -4.18
C ALA A 243 0.65 -5.64 -5.69
N ARG A 244 1.55 -4.88 -6.32
CA ARG A 244 1.55 -4.59 -7.77
C ARG A 244 2.87 -5.07 -8.37
N SER A 245 2.78 -5.83 -9.46
CA SER A 245 3.90 -6.07 -10.37
C SER A 245 4.01 -4.93 -11.37
N GLN A 246 5.18 -4.77 -11.97
CA GLN A 246 5.43 -3.68 -12.91
C GLN A 246 4.52 -3.81 -14.14
N GLY A 247 3.71 -2.78 -14.41
CA GLY A 247 2.79 -2.75 -15.55
C GLY A 247 1.47 -3.50 -15.35
N ALA A 248 1.21 -4.07 -14.17
CA ALA A 248 -0.08 -4.68 -13.87
C ALA A 248 -1.16 -3.59 -13.67
N PRO A 249 -2.35 -3.74 -14.28
CA PRO A 249 -3.40 -2.72 -14.21
C PRO A 249 -4.10 -2.68 -12.84
N LEU A 250 -4.07 -3.79 -12.07
CA LEU A 250 -4.74 -3.91 -10.78
C LEU A 250 -3.81 -4.54 -9.74
N PRO A 251 -3.89 -4.11 -8.47
CA PRO A 251 -3.18 -4.76 -7.37
C PRO A 251 -3.77 -6.14 -7.06
N SER A 252 -2.89 -7.08 -6.74
CA SER A 252 -3.23 -8.40 -6.20
C SER A 252 -3.36 -8.33 -4.68
N ARG A 253 -4.46 -8.85 -4.13
CA ARG A 253 -4.62 -8.98 -2.67
C ARG A 253 -3.81 -10.16 -2.15
N LEU A 254 -2.97 -9.90 -1.14
CA LEU A 254 -2.08 -10.93 -0.56
C LEU A 254 -2.68 -11.56 0.71
N GLY A 255 -3.42 -10.77 1.49
CA GLY A 255 -4.04 -11.22 2.74
C GLY A 255 -4.23 -10.05 3.71
N SER A 256 -4.45 -10.37 4.99
CA SER A 256 -4.62 -9.37 6.03
C SER A 256 -3.90 -9.79 7.32
N TRP A 257 -3.30 -8.83 8.01
CA TRP A 257 -2.83 -8.97 9.39
C TRP A 257 -3.92 -8.48 10.35
N ILE A 258 -3.92 -9.03 11.55
CA ILE A 258 -4.79 -8.59 12.64
C ILE A 258 -3.89 -8.14 13.77
N ILE A 259 -3.73 -6.83 13.91
CA ILE A 259 -2.86 -6.21 14.90
C ILE A 259 -3.67 -5.98 16.18
N ASP A 260 -3.16 -6.47 17.31
CA ASP A 260 -3.73 -6.25 18.63
C ASP A 260 -2.93 -5.13 19.31
N VAL A 261 -3.60 -4.03 19.64
CA VAL A 261 -3.02 -2.90 20.38
C VAL A 261 -3.65 -2.88 21.76
N GLY A 262 -2.84 -3.07 22.80
CA GLY A 262 -3.29 -3.00 24.20
C GLY A 262 -3.94 -1.65 24.56
N PHE A 263 -4.82 -1.67 25.57
CA PHE A 263 -5.49 -0.48 26.10
C PHE A 263 -4.58 0.44 26.94
#